data_AF-A0A2Z7C362-F1
#
_entry.id   AF-A0A2Z7C362-F1
#
_cell.length_a   1.000
_cell.length_b   1.000
_cell.length_c   1.000
_cell.angle_alpha   90.00
_cell.angle_beta   90.00
_cell.angle_gamma   90.00
#
_symmetry.space_group_name_H-M   'P 1'
#
loop_
_entity.id
_entity.type
_entity.pdbx_description
1 polymer ?
#
loop_
_entity_poly.entity_id
_entity_poly.type
_entity_poly.pdbx_seq_one_letter_code
_entity_poly.pdbx_strand_id
1 'polypeptide(L)'
;MVVTAHFLDCDWKLHKRIINFTKITSHNGEEIGKMVEVCLREWGIEKVFSLVVDNASSNNAAIDYLKRRMKSENSLLFEGKYLHMRCVCHILNLIVKDELKELDSSIKSIRNSVIFIHSSPSRLNKFREFAVLAKFSITSTVPMDVKTRWNATYKMLEVALKYRRVFERMAEEWFPFINYFHEADEKGKKRLGPPVADDWENAKAFVHFLKKFYDATLELSASKSPTSQLIYQSLVALKVEIERKILDDSDPTLKNVAHAMKLKFDKYWGNWDNMNPSIFIANVLDPRNKLQMIKVSIKKFGGTATMIQEFVNKVKLELVNLWMEYKGINDMLYIESQSMQLERDGGGSGMSSAGGGLCDELFDDVDAQNEKEQLLEISNEVDKYLADEIEKRSNQYFNLLEWWKGNETRYPIISMIAKDIFAIPSSTVASEAAFSLGKRVVDPFRSCLSPKMVEALVCTSDWLRAEEFSIWKDPTDDDLELYEEIEEIKKSKSIFYLSLNVYKFC
;
A
#
# COMPACT_ATOMS: atom_id res chain seq x y z
N MET A 1 16.92 -3.02 -1.71
CA MET A 1 15.92 -2.29 -0.92
C MET A 1 15.34 -1.21 -1.81
N VAL A 2 14.05 -0.96 -1.69
CA VAL A 2 13.36 0.13 -2.40
C VAL A 2 12.60 0.93 -1.36
N VAL A 3 12.75 2.25 -1.40
CA VAL A 3 11.97 3.18 -0.57
C VAL A 3 11.11 4.01 -1.51
N THR A 4 9.81 4.04 -1.23
CA THR A 4 8.83 4.79 -2.00
C THR A 4 8.16 5.77 -1.04
N ALA A 5 8.24 7.07 -1.35
CA ALA A 5 7.52 8.11 -0.65
C ALA A 5 6.07 8.18 -1.15
N HIS A 6 5.13 8.32 -0.22
CA HIS A 6 3.71 8.52 -0.48
C HIS A 6 3.23 9.73 0.31
N PHE A 7 2.56 10.67 -0.35
CA PHE A 7 2.02 11.89 0.27
C PHE A 7 0.86 12.46 -0.55
N LEU A 8 -0.03 13.21 0.09
CA LEU A 8 -1.03 14.05 -0.56
C LEU A 8 -0.51 15.49 -0.58
N ASP A 9 -0.59 16.16 -1.72
CA ASP A 9 -0.22 17.57 -1.84
C ASP A 9 -1.36 18.51 -1.37
N CYS A 10 -1.14 19.82 -1.48
CA CYS A 10 -2.16 20.82 -1.16
C CYS A 10 -3.41 20.72 -2.04
N ASP A 11 -3.27 20.16 -3.25
CA ASP A 11 -4.36 19.95 -4.20
C ASP A 11 -5.12 18.63 -4.02
N TRP A 12 -4.80 17.87 -2.97
CA TRP A 12 -5.35 16.54 -2.68
C TRP A 12 -5.01 15.50 -3.75
N LYS A 13 -3.89 15.68 -4.45
CA LYS A 13 -3.36 14.71 -5.39
C LYS A 13 -2.43 13.73 -4.69
N LEU A 14 -2.68 12.43 -4.86
CA LEU A 14 -1.85 11.40 -4.25
C LEU A 14 -0.57 11.19 -5.06
N HIS A 15 0.57 11.47 -4.43
CA HIS A 15 1.89 11.21 -4.99
C HIS A 15 2.46 9.88 -4.49
N LYS A 16 3.10 9.17 -5.41
CA LYS A 16 3.91 7.99 -5.16
C LYS A 16 5.22 8.17 -5.93
N ARG A 17 6.35 8.17 -5.23
CA ARG A 17 7.68 8.42 -5.82
C ARG A 17 8.71 7.46 -5.25
N ILE A 18 9.40 6.71 -6.10
CA ILE A 18 10.56 5.94 -5.67
C ILE A 18 11.69 6.91 -5.36
N ILE A 19 12.16 6.93 -4.12
CA ILE A 19 13.23 7.82 -3.65
C ILE A 19 14.55 7.08 -3.41
N ASN A 20 14.51 5.75 -3.32
CA ASN A 20 15.70 4.93 -3.20
C ASN A 20 15.53 3.57 -3.87
N PHE A 21 16.55 3.12 -4.59
CA PHE A 21 16.63 1.80 -5.19
C PHE A 21 18.05 1.25 -5.07
N THR A 22 18.39 0.71 -3.90
CA THR A 22 19.76 0.32 -3.58
C THR A 22 19.93 -1.18 -3.33
N LYS A 23 21.13 -1.71 -3.57
CA LYS A 23 21.48 -3.09 -3.19
C LYS A 23 21.92 -3.09 -1.72
N ILE A 24 21.26 -3.90 -0.91
CA ILE A 24 21.71 -4.18 0.46
C ILE A 24 22.57 -5.46 0.46
N THR A 25 23.64 -5.46 1.23
CA THR A 25 24.57 -6.60 1.35
C THR A 25 24.21 -7.53 2.50
N SER A 26 23.47 -7.05 3.49
CA SER A 26 22.93 -7.86 4.56
C SER A 26 21.43 -7.59 4.79
N HIS A 27 20.77 -8.60 5.35
CA HIS A 27 19.35 -8.60 5.69
C HIS A 27 19.13 -8.36 7.20
N ASN A 28 20.15 -7.88 7.91
CA ASN A 28 20.03 -7.46 9.31
C ASN A 28 19.09 -6.24 9.41
N GLY A 29 18.12 -6.31 10.33
CA GLY A 29 17.15 -5.26 10.53
C GLY A 29 17.75 -3.89 10.87
N GLU A 30 18.78 -3.82 11.70
CA GLU A 30 19.40 -2.52 12.03
C GLU A 30 20.11 -1.89 10.83
N GLU A 31 20.72 -2.70 9.97
CA GLU A 31 21.33 -2.20 8.73
C GLU A 31 20.27 -1.70 7.74
N ILE A 32 19.14 -2.40 7.64
CA ILE A 32 17.99 -1.92 6.86
C ILE A 32 17.51 -0.57 7.42
N GLY A 33 17.37 -0.44 8.75
CA GLY A 33 17.01 0.81 9.41
C GLY A 33 17.98 1.96 9.11
N LYS A 34 19.30 1.71 9.19
CA LYS A 34 20.35 2.67 8.83
C LYS A 34 20.24 3.13 7.37
N MET A 35 19.99 2.21 6.45
CA MET A 35 19.85 2.55 5.04
C MET A 35 18.60 3.42 4.79
N VAL A 36 17.50 3.17 5.50
CA VAL A 36 16.32 4.03 5.44
C VAL A 36 16.63 5.41 6.04
N GLU A 37 17.33 5.50 7.18
CA GLU A 37 17.75 6.78 7.76
C GLU A 37 18.61 7.60 6.79
N VAL A 38 19.62 6.98 6.16
CA VAL A 38 20.47 7.64 5.16
C VAL A 38 19.63 8.17 4.00
N CYS A 39 18.73 7.34 3.46
CA CYS A 39 17.80 7.76 2.41
C CYS A 39 16.97 8.97 2.86
N LEU A 40 16.35 8.94 4.04
CA LEU A 40 15.53 10.04 4.52
C LEU A 40 16.34 11.34 4.66
N ARG A 41 17.57 11.25 5.19
CA ARG A 41 18.48 12.39 5.32
C ARG A 41 18.92 12.97 3.98
N GLU A 42 19.28 12.13 3.01
CA GLU A 42 19.67 12.57 1.67
C GLU A 42 18.55 13.35 0.96
N TRP A 43 17.29 13.02 1.26
CA TRP A 43 16.11 13.71 0.74
C TRP A 43 15.63 14.87 1.61
N GLY A 44 16.29 15.17 2.74
CA GLY A 44 15.85 16.20 3.69
C GLY A 44 14.53 15.88 4.39
N ILE A 45 14.15 14.60 4.47
CA ILE A 45 12.90 14.16 5.11
C ILE A 45 13.16 13.91 6.59
N GLU A 46 12.72 14.84 7.43
CA GLU A 46 12.93 14.77 8.88
C GLU A 46 11.82 14.01 9.60
N LYS A 47 10.56 14.22 9.17
CA LYS A 47 9.36 13.68 9.83
C LYS A 47 8.71 12.61 8.97
N VAL A 48 8.44 11.45 9.57
CA VAL A 48 7.77 10.32 8.90
C VAL A 48 6.56 9.88 9.72
N PHE A 49 5.37 9.96 9.12
CA PHE A 49 4.13 9.54 9.77
C PHE A 49 4.01 8.02 9.91
N SER A 50 4.25 7.28 8.82
CA SER A 50 4.15 5.82 8.78
C SER A 50 5.11 5.20 7.78
N LEU A 51 5.59 4.00 8.09
CA LEU A 51 6.40 3.15 7.25
C LEU A 51 5.69 1.81 7.04
N VAL A 52 5.37 1.52 5.79
CA VAL A 52 4.67 0.29 5.39
C VAL A 52 5.68 -0.77 4.94
N VAL A 53 5.76 -1.88 5.67
CA VAL A 53 6.74 -2.95 5.44
C VAL A 53 6.08 -4.32 5.44
N ASP A 54 6.72 -5.31 4.80
CA ASP A 54 6.22 -6.69 4.85
C ASP A 54 6.42 -7.33 6.24
N ASN A 55 5.87 -8.52 6.44
CA ASN A 55 5.83 -9.14 7.77
C ASN A 55 7.13 -9.89 8.14
N ALA A 56 8.28 -9.51 7.57
CA ALA A 56 9.57 -10.07 7.92
C ALA A 56 10.02 -9.60 9.32
N SER A 57 10.67 -10.50 10.08
CA SER A 57 11.14 -10.19 11.44
C SER A 57 12.21 -9.10 11.47
N SER A 58 13.06 -9.03 10.44
CA SER A 58 14.08 -7.99 10.28
C SER A 58 13.50 -6.58 10.26
N ASN A 59 12.28 -6.41 9.72
CA ASN A 59 11.65 -5.09 9.66
C ASN A 59 11.23 -4.59 11.04
N ASN A 60 10.92 -5.47 12.00
CA ASN A 60 10.65 -5.03 13.38
C ASN A 60 11.90 -4.33 13.95
N ALA A 61 13.08 -4.93 13.80
CA ALA A 61 14.33 -4.34 14.26
C ALA A 61 14.71 -3.06 13.49
N ALA A 62 14.41 -2.99 12.19
CA ALA A 62 14.58 -1.76 11.40
C ALA A 62 13.72 -0.61 11.91
N ILE A 63 12.45 -0.88 12.20
CA ILE A 63 11.51 0.09 12.78
C ILE A 63 11.99 0.53 14.17
N ASP A 64 12.41 -0.41 15.02
CA ASP A 64 12.88 -0.08 16.38
C ASP A 64 14.13 0.80 16.34
N TYR A 65 15.03 0.56 15.38
CA TYR A 65 16.18 1.42 15.11
C TYR A 65 15.74 2.85 14.73
N LEU A 66 14.84 2.97 13.74
CA LEU A 66 14.32 4.27 13.28
C LEU A 66 13.59 5.04 14.39
N LYS A 67 12.78 4.35 15.22
CA LYS A 67 12.12 4.96 16.38
C LYS A 67 13.13 5.57 17.35
N ARG A 68 14.19 4.83 17.71
CA ARG A 68 15.24 5.34 18.60
C ARG A 68 15.93 6.57 18.00
N ARG A 69 16.24 6.52 16.70
CA ARG A 69 16.93 7.60 16.00
C ARG A 69 16.09 8.87 15.88
N MET A 70 14.86 8.75 15.35
CA MET A 70 13.94 9.89 15.22
C MET A 70 13.58 10.49 16.58
N LYS A 71 13.49 9.67 17.64
CA LYS A 71 13.28 10.18 19.01
C LYS A 71 14.46 11.02 19.49
N SER A 72 15.70 10.60 19.19
CA SER A 72 16.89 11.38 19.55
C SER A 72 17.01 12.72 18.81
N GLU A 73 16.36 12.84 17.65
CA GLU A 73 16.34 14.06 16.81
C GLU A 73 15.09 14.91 17.01
N ASN A 74 14.22 14.57 17.97
CA ASN A 74 12.92 15.22 18.20
C ASN A 74 12.01 15.27 16.95
N SER A 75 12.15 14.28 16.05
CA SER A 75 11.39 14.17 14.80
C SER A 75 10.38 13.02 14.80
N LEU A 76 10.35 12.21 15.88
CA LEU A 76 9.42 11.10 16.03
C LEU A 76 8.00 11.61 16.33
N LEU A 77 7.13 11.54 15.31
CA LEU A 77 5.73 11.89 15.45
C LEU A 77 4.97 10.88 16.33
N PHE A 78 4.09 11.38 17.22
CA PHE A 78 3.17 10.58 18.03
C PHE A 78 3.85 9.44 18.82
N GLU A 79 5.06 9.66 19.34
CA GLU A 79 5.89 8.63 20.00
C GLU A 79 6.10 7.34 19.15
N GLY A 80 5.97 7.46 17.82
CA GLY A 80 6.11 6.36 16.87
C GLY A 80 4.94 5.38 16.89
N LYS A 81 3.78 5.77 17.43
CA LYS A 81 2.57 4.92 17.53
C LYS A 81 2.05 4.46 16.17
N TYR A 82 2.12 5.33 15.17
CA TYR A 82 1.66 5.06 13.80
C TYR A 82 2.76 4.60 12.84
N LEU A 83 4.02 4.66 13.29
CA LEU A 83 5.17 4.48 12.42
C LEU A 83 5.23 3.10 11.77
N HIS A 84 4.82 2.05 12.48
CA HIS A 84 4.89 0.69 11.94
C HIS A 84 3.55 0.24 11.37
N MET A 85 3.43 0.24 10.05
CA MET A 85 2.30 -0.34 9.35
C MET A 85 2.72 -1.62 8.64
N ARG A 86 2.06 -2.74 8.95
CA ARG A 86 2.33 -4.01 8.26
C ARG A 86 1.56 -4.05 6.94
N CYS A 87 2.20 -4.54 5.88
CA CYS A 87 1.59 -4.71 4.57
C CYS A 87 0.38 -5.65 4.63
N VAL A 88 -0.82 -5.11 4.38
CA VAL A 88 -2.09 -5.86 4.46
C VAL A 88 -2.11 -6.95 3.39
N CYS A 89 -1.72 -6.64 2.15
CA CYS A 89 -1.65 -7.61 1.06
C CYS A 89 -0.67 -8.76 1.36
N HIS A 90 0.44 -8.49 2.05
CA HIS A 90 1.37 -9.53 2.46
C HIS A 90 0.75 -10.44 3.53
N ILE A 91 0.06 -9.88 4.52
CA ILE A 91 -0.66 -10.67 5.53
C ILE A 91 -1.77 -11.52 4.88
N LEU A 92 -2.54 -10.96 3.95
CA LEU A 92 -3.54 -11.72 3.17
C LEU A 92 -2.89 -12.91 2.43
N ASN A 93 -1.72 -12.70 1.82
CA ASN A 93 -0.95 -13.77 1.20
C ASN A 93 -0.51 -14.85 2.20
N LEU A 94 -0.20 -14.49 3.45
CA LEU A 94 0.12 -15.47 4.50
C LEU A 94 -1.12 -16.26 4.95
N ILE A 95 -2.28 -15.60 5.06
CA ILE A 95 -3.55 -16.24 5.45
C ILE A 95 -3.96 -17.28 4.41
N VAL A 96 -3.99 -16.89 3.13
CA VAL A 96 -4.41 -17.80 2.04
C VAL A 96 -3.39 -18.92 1.79
N LYS A 97 -2.08 -18.65 1.90
CA LYS A 97 -1.06 -19.68 1.66
C LYS A 97 -1.09 -20.81 2.67
N ASP A 98 -1.46 -20.54 3.91
CA ASP A 98 -1.58 -21.61 4.91
C ASP A 98 -2.75 -22.54 4.58
N GLU A 99 -3.83 -22.02 4.01
CA GLU A 99 -4.96 -22.79 3.46
C GLU A 99 -4.55 -23.65 2.26
N LEU A 100 -3.72 -23.12 1.36
CA LEU A 100 -3.29 -23.83 0.13
C LEU A 100 -2.62 -25.18 0.41
N LYS A 101 -2.19 -25.44 1.65
CA LYS A 101 -1.57 -26.71 2.06
C LYS A 101 -2.56 -27.87 2.08
N GLU A 102 -3.81 -27.65 2.46
CA GLU A 102 -4.83 -28.70 2.55
C GLU A 102 -5.25 -29.22 1.16
N LEU A 103 -5.21 -28.35 0.15
CA LEU A 103 -5.57 -28.65 -1.24
C LEU A 103 -4.36 -28.76 -2.17
N ASP A 104 -3.17 -28.91 -1.58
CA ASP A 104 -1.90 -28.82 -2.30
C ASP A 104 -1.78 -29.90 -3.39
N SER A 105 -2.39 -31.09 -3.21
CA SER A 105 -2.45 -32.13 -4.24
C SER A 105 -3.23 -31.65 -5.47
N SER A 106 -4.50 -31.30 -5.35
CA SER A 106 -5.34 -30.88 -6.49
C SER A 106 -4.75 -29.67 -7.22
N ILE A 107 -4.22 -28.71 -6.46
CA ILE A 107 -3.57 -27.53 -7.04
C ILE A 107 -2.27 -27.91 -7.75
N LYS A 108 -1.46 -28.83 -7.21
CA LYS A 108 -0.26 -29.35 -7.88
C LYS A 108 -0.60 -30.09 -9.17
N SER A 109 -1.67 -30.88 -9.19
CA SER A 109 -2.13 -31.63 -10.36
C SER A 109 -2.43 -30.68 -11.54
N ILE A 110 -3.24 -29.65 -11.28
CA ILE A 110 -3.60 -28.63 -12.28
C ILE A 110 -2.36 -27.81 -12.66
N ARG A 111 -1.55 -27.40 -11.68
CA ARG A 111 -0.31 -26.66 -11.92
C ARG A 111 0.65 -27.40 -12.85
N ASN A 112 0.84 -28.70 -12.64
CA ASN A 112 1.72 -29.51 -13.49
C ASN A 112 1.21 -29.55 -14.94
N SER A 113 -0.12 -29.59 -15.13
CA SER A 113 -0.73 -29.49 -16.46
C SER A 113 -0.45 -28.15 -17.13
N VAL A 114 -0.50 -27.05 -16.35
CA VAL A 114 -0.18 -25.70 -16.85
C VAL A 114 1.32 -25.58 -17.16
N ILE A 115 2.20 -26.10 -16.31
CA ILE A 115 3.65 -26.14 -16.58
C ILE A 115 3.93 -26.89 -17.88
N PHE A 116 3.26 -28.02 -18.11
CA PHE A 116 3.45 -28.78 -19.34
C PHE A 116 3.12 -27.97 -20.59
N ILE A 117 1.98 -27.28 -20.65
CA ILE A 117 1.63 -26.49 -21.84
C ILE A 117 2.60 -25.33 -22.07
N HIS A 118 3.21 -24.78 -21.02
CA HIS A 118 4.18 -23.67 -21.12
C HIS A 118 5.63 -24.10 -21.31
N SER A 119 5.93 -25.39 -21.17
CA SER A 119 7.31 -25.89 -21.27
C SER A 119 7.90 -25.79 -22.69
N SER A 120 7.07 -25.64 -23.73
CA SER A 120 7.54 -25.26 -25.06
C SER A 120 6.45 -24.57 -25.90
N PRO A 121 6.81 -23.72 -26.88
CA PRO A 121 5.84 -23.11 -27.80
C PRO A 121 4.99 -24.15 -28.55
N SER A 122 5.58 -25.30 -28.90
CA SER A 122 4.89 -26.40 -29.58
C SER A 122 3.79 -27.00 -28.69
N ARG A 123 4.06 -27.22 -27.39
CA ARG A 123 3.06 -27.72 -26.45
C ARG A 123 1.92 -26.73 -26.23
N LEU A 124 2.22 -25.43 -26.17
CA LEU A 124 1.20 -24.38 -26.07
C LEU A 124 0.32 -24.33 -27.33
N ASN A 125 0.91 -24.45 -28.51
CA ASN A 125 0.14 -24.52 -29.76
C ASN A 125 -0.73 -25.78 -29.82
N LYS A 126 -0.23 -26.93 -29.36
CA LYS A 126 -1.04 -28.14 -29.28
C LYS A 126 -2.22 -27.99 -28.32
N PHE A 127 -2.02 -27.37 -27.16
CA PHE A 127 -3.13 -27.00 -26.26
C PHE A 127 -4.18 -26.13 -26.97
N ARG A 128 -3.76 -25.14 -27.77
CA ARG A 128 -4.67 -24.28 -28.55
C ARG A 128 -5.47 -25.05 -29.60
N GLU A 129 -4.87 -26.04 -30.26
CA GLU A 129 -5.59 -26.94 -31.17
C GLU A 129 -6.73 -27.67 -30.43
N PHE A 130 -6.44 -28.27 -29.28
CA PHE A 130 -7.46 -28.90 -28.43
C PHE A 130 -8.51 -27.89 -27.93
N ALA A 131 -8.10 -26.66 -27.62
CA ALA A 131 -9.01 -25.60 -27.20
C ALA A 131 -9.98 -25.21 -28.33
N VAL A 132 -9.51 -25.10 -29.57
CA VAL A 132 -10.36 -24.84 -30.75
C VAL A 132 -11.35 -25.99 -30.98
N LEU A 133 -10.93 -27.24 -30.84
CA LEU A 133 -11.83 -28.40 -30.92
C LEU A 133 -12.92 -28.38 -29.83
N ALA A 134 -12.64 -27.76 -28.69
CA ALA A 134 -13.59 -27.50 -27.61
C ALA A 134 -14.36 -26.17 -27.75
N LYS A 135 -14.28 -25.51 -28.92
CA LYS A 135 -14.95 -24.24 -29.27
C LYS A 135 -14.42 -23.00 -28.51
N PHE A 136 -13.16 -23.00 -28.12
CA PHE A 136 -12.48 -21.82 -27.58
C PHE A 136 -11.64 -21.08 -28.64
N SER A 137 -11.14 -19.89 -28.28
CA SER A 137 -10.30 -19.05 -29.15
C SER A 137 -8.94 -19.70 -29.45
N ILE A 138 -8.40 -19.43 -30.64
CA ILE A 138 -7.02 -19.80 -31.00
C ILE A 138 -5.97 -19.14 -30.10
N THR A 139 -6.31 -18.02 -29.45
CA THR A 139 -5.43 -17.32 -28.50
C THR A 139 -5.52 -17.86 -27.07
N SER A 140 -6.27 -18.94 -26.84
CA SER A 140 -6.45 -19.55 -25.52
C SER A 140 -5.11 -19.89 -24.85
N THR A 141 -5.04 -19.57 -23.56
CA THR A 141 -3.89 -19.80 -22.70
C THR A 141 -4.32 -19.76 -21.23
N VAL A 142 -3.50 -20.35 -20.36
CA VAL A 142 -3.66 -20.30 -18.90
C VAL A 142 -2.45 -19.55 -18.33
N PRO A 143 -2.59 -18.58 -17.43
CA PRO A 143 -1.45 -17.91 -16.83
C PRO A 143 -0.63 -18.88 -15.96
N MET A 144 0.69 -18.74 -16.00
CA MET A 144 1.61 -19.52 -15.17
C MET A 144 1.49 -19.14 -13.69
N ASP A 145 1.55 -20.14 -12.82
CA ASP A 145 1.58 -19.92 -11.37
C ASP A 145 2.94 -19.42 -10.88
N VAL A 146 2.91 -18.58 -9.85
CA VAL A 146 4.05 -18.17 -9.05
C VAL A 146 3.77 -18.63 -7.61
N LYS A 147 4.37 -19.76 -7.21
CA LYS A 147 4.13 -20.40 -5.89
C LYS A 147 4.24 -19.46 -4.68
N THR A 148 5.03 -18.40 -4.80
CA THR A 148 5.22 -17.40 -3.74
C THR A 148 4.13 -16.32 -3.70
N ARG A 149 3.18 -16.29 -4.63
CA ARG A 149 2.11 -15.29 -4.73
C ARG A 149 0.77 -15.96 -5.01
N TRP A 150 -0.07 -16.04 -3.98
CA TRP A 150 -1.36 -16.75 -4.07
C TRP A 150 -2.30 -16.21 -5.15
N ASN A 151 -2.23 -14.90 -5.48
CA ASN A 151 -2.98 -14.29 -6.59
C ASN A 151 -2.69 -14.95 -7.95
N ALA A 152 -1.44 -15.38 -8.17
CA ALA A 152 -1.07 -16.10 -9.38
C ALA A 152 -1.68 -17.50 -9.39
N THR A 153 -1.66 -18.20 -8.26
CA THR A 153 -2.36 -19.49 -8.08
C THR A 153 -3.85 -19.35 -8.37
N TYR A 154 -4.51 -18.34 -7.79
CA TYR A 154 -5.93 -18.06 -8.00
C TYR A 154 -6.24 -17.86 -9.48
N LYS A 155 -5.47 -17.01 -10.17
CA LYS A 155 -5.67 -16.75 -11.60
C LYS A 155 -5.40 -17.97 -12.48
N MET A 156 -4.37 -18.75 -12.14
CA MET A 156 -4.12 -20.02 -12.83
C MET A 156 -5.34 -20.94 -12.69
N LEU A 157 -5.86 -21.15 -11.48
CA LEU A 157 -7.00 -22.05 -11.23
C LEU A 157 -8.28 -21.53 -11.89
N GLU A 158 -8.61 -20.24 -11.72
CA GLU A 158 -9.79 -19.60 -12.31
C GLU A 158 -9.84 -19.79 -13.83
N VAL A 159 -8.68 -19.61 -14.50
CA VAL A 159 -8.58 -19.76 -15.96
C VAL A 159 -8.51 -21.23 -16.36
N ALA A 160 -7.78 -22.08 -15.63
CA ALA A 160 -7.68 -23.51 -15.91
C ALA A 160 -9.04 -24.20 -15.84
N LEU A 161 -9.89 -23.82 -14.88
CA LEU A 161 -11.27 -24.33 -14.76
C LEU A 161 -12.10 -24.09 -16.02
N LYS A 162 -11.91 -22.96 -16.71
CA LYS A 162 -12.58 -22.67 -18.00
C LYS A 162 -12.16 -23.67 -19.08
N TYR A 163 -10.93 -24.18 -19.00
CA TYR A 163 -10.34 -25.11 -19.95
C TYR A 163 -10.32 -26.56 -19.46
N ARG A 164 -11.08 -26.91 -18.40
CA ARG A 164 -11.16 -28.28 -17.86
C ARG A 164 -11.33 -29.34 -18.95
N ARG A 165 -12.33 -29.16 -19.82
CA ARG A 165 -12.63 -30.09 -20.94
C ARG A 165 -11.46 -30.24 -21.92
N VAL A 166 -10.64 -29.20 -22.08
CA VAL A 166 -9.46 -29.23 -22.94
C VAL A 166 -8.39 -30.13 -22.32
N PHE A 167 -8.13 -29.97 -21.02
CA PHE A 167 -7.18 -30.81 -20.29
C PHE A 167 -7.64 -32.26 -20.18
N GLU A 168 -8.93 -32.51 -19.94
CA GLU A 168 -9.51 -33.86 -19.95
C GLU A 168 -9.31 -34.54 -21.30
N ARG A 169 -9.63 -33.84 -22.39
CA ARG A 169 -9.41 -34.35 -23.75
C ARG A 169 -7.92 -34.59 -24.07
N MET A 170 -7.03 -33.72 -23.61
CA MET A 170 -5.59 -33.93 -23.74
C MET A 170 -5.14 -35.19 -22.99
N ALA A 171 -5.72 -35.47 -21.82
CA ALA A 171 -5.43 -36.68 -21.06
C ALA A 171 -5.89 -37.94 -21.80
N GLU A 172 -6.99 -37.88 -22.54
CA GLU A 172 -7.53 -39.00 -23.32
C GLU A 172 -6.78 -39.20 -24.65
N GLU A 173 -6.45 -38.11 -25.37
CA GLU A 173 -6.05 -38.17 -26.78
C GLU A 173 -4.56 -37.87 -27.01
N TRP A 174 -3.83 -37.29 -26.05
CA TRP A 174 -2.46 -36.82 -26.27
C TRP A 174 -1.41 -37.54 -25.41
N PHE A 175 -0.80 -38.58 -25.97
CA PHE A 175 0.19 -39.42 -25.28
C PHE A 175 1.35 -38.64 -24.60
N PRO A 176 2.00 -37.63 -25.24
CA PRO A 176 2.98 -36.79 -24.57
C PRO A 176 2.51 -36.09 -23.29
N PHE A 177 1.22 -35.74 -23.18
CA PHE A 177 0.68 -35.13 -21.98
C PHE A 177 0.56 -36.14 -20.84
N ILE A 178 0.06 -37.35 -21.11
CA ILE A 178 0.00 -38.43 -20.13
C ILE A 178 1.40 -38.87 -19.69
N ASN A 179 2.32 -39.06 -20.65
CA ASN A 179 3.67 -39.51 -20.36
C ASN A 179 4.42 -38.54 -19.42
N TYR A 180 4.14 -37.24 -19.50
CA TYR A 180 4.73 -36.24 -18.62
C TYR A 180 4.47 -36.48 -17.13
N PHE A 181 3.35 -37.11 -16.77
CA PHE A 181 3.03 -37.46 -15.38
C PHE A 181 3.65 -38.80 -14.95
N HIS A 182 4.00 -39.66 -15.90
CA HIS A 182 4.71 -40.92 -15.64
C HIS A 182 6.23 -40.74 -15.55
N GLU A 183 6.77 -39.70 -16.19
CA GLU A 183 8.15 -39.28 -16.08
C GLU A 183 8.51 -38.85 -14.64
N ALA A 184 9.68 -39.27 -14.18
CA ALA A 184 10.26 -38.79 -12.94
C ALA A 184 10.73 -37.34 -13.09
N ASP A 185 10.56 -36.56 -12.03
CA ASP A 185 11.22 -35.26 -11.89
C ASP A 185 12.72 -35.42 -11.57
N GLU A 186 13.43 -34.29 -11.44
CA GLU A 186 14.87 -34.25 -11.11
C GLU A 186 15.23 -34.98 -9.80
N LYS A 187 14.23 -35.32 -8.97
CA LYS A 187 14.38 -36.02 -7.69
C LYS A 187 13.91 -37.48 -7.77
N GLY A 188 13.64 -38.01 -8.96
CA GLY A 188 13.17 -39.37 -9.14
C GLY A 188 11.68 -39.58 -8.82
N LYS A 189 10.91 -38.51 -8.56
CA LYS A 189 9.50 -38.60 -8.15
C LYS A 189 8.58 -38.34 -9.33
N LYS A 190 7.56 -39.18 -9.50
CA LYS A 190 6.50 -38.94 -10.50
C LYS A 190 5.76 -37.64 -10.21
N ARG A 191 5.46 -36.88 -11.25
CA ARG A 191 4.66 -35.65 -11.13
C ARG A 191 3.22 -36.01 -10.80
N LEU A 192 2.58 -35.20 -9.95
CA LEU A 192 1.17 -35.40 -9.63
C LEU A 192 0.29 -34.99 -10.82
N GLY A 193 -0.61 -35.86 -11.23
CA GLY A 193 -1.57 -35.65 -12.31
C GLY A 193 -1.65 -36.86 -13.26
N PRO A 194 -2.39 -36.75 -14.39
CA PRO A 194 -3.22 -35.60 -14.79
C PRO A 194 -4.37 -35.32 -13.79
N PRO A 195 -4.98 -34.12 -13.82
CA PRO A 195 -6.07 -33.76 -12.92
C PRO A 195 -7.30 -34.66 -13.10
N VAL A 196 -7.79 -35.21 -11.99
CA VAL A 196 -9.03 -36.01 -11.96
C VAL A 196 -10.25 -35.15 -11.63
N ALA A 197 -11.45 -35.71 -11.72
CA ALA A 197 -12.70 -34.98 -11.46
C ALA A 197 -12.70 -34.24 -10.10
N ASP A 198 -12.25 -34.91 -9.04
CA ASP A 198 -12.15 -34.33 -7.70
C ASP A 198 -11.19 -33.13 -7.64
N ASP A 199 -10.09 -33.16 -8.40
CA ASP A 199 -9.15 -32.03 -8.44
C ASP A 199 -9.82 -30.77 -8.98
N TRP A 200 -10.69 -30.94 -9.99
CA TRP A 200 -11.43 -29.84 -10.59
C TRP A 200 -12.56 -29.33 -9.69
N GLU A 201 -13.29 -30.21 -9.02
CA GLU A 201 -14.33 -29.77 -8.06
C GLU A 201 -13.73 -29.05 -6.86
N ASN A 202 -12.61 -29.56 -6.32
CA ASN A 202 -11.85 -28.88 -5.26
C ASN A 202 -11.37 -27.50 -5.71
N ALA A 203 -10.76 -27.40 -6.91
CA ALA A 203 -10.31 -26.13 -7.45
C ALA A 203 -11.47 -25.14 -7.68
N LYS A 204 -12.63 -25.63 -8.12
CA LYS A 204 -13.83 -24.80 -8.32
C LYS A 204 -14.37 -24.25 -7.01
N ALA A 205 -14.50 -25.10 -5.99
CA ALA A 205 -14.95 -24.70 -4.66
C ALA A 205 -13.99 -23.65 -4.06
N PHE A 206 -12.68 -23.89 -4.21
CA PHE A 206 -11.63 -22.99 -3.78
C PHE A 206 -11.65 -21.61 -4.48
N VAL A 207 -11.73 -21.59 -5.81
CA VAL A 207 -11.80 -20.34 -6.58
C VAL A 207 -13.05 -19.54 -6.23
N HIS A 208 -14.17 -20.21 -5.93
CA HIS A 208 -15.37 -19.53 -5.47
C HIS A 208 -15.16 -18.88 -4.09
N PHE A 209 -14.65 -19.63 -3.11
CA PHE A 209 -14.39 -19.14 -1.76
C PHE A 209 -13.37 -17.99 -1.74
N LEU A 210 -12.26 -18.13 -2.46
CA LEU A 210 -11.19 -17.13 -2.48
C LEU A 210 -11.45 -15.92 -3.35
N LYS A 211 -12.55 -15.89 -4.09
CA LYS A 211 -12.89 -14.73 -4.92
C LYS A 211 -12.90 -13.44 -4.11
N LYS A 212 -13.49 -13.46 -2.91
CA LYS A 212 -13.55 -12.28 -2.04
C LYS A 212 -12.16 -11.81 -1.57
N PHE A 213 -11.26 -12.74 -1.28
CA PHE A 213 -9.87 -12.43 -0.95
C PHE A 213 -9.12 -11.83 -2.14
N TYR A 214 -9.43 -12.31 -3.35
CA TYR A 214 -8.72 -11.91 -4.55
C TYR A 214 -9.13 -10.49 -4.93
N ASP A 215 -10.43 -10.23 -4.92
CA ASP A 215 -11.01 -8.92 -5.18
C ASP A 215 -10.49 -7.89 -4.15
N ALA A 216 -10.48 -8.24 -2.84
CA ALA A 216 -9.94 -7.36 -1.79
C ALA A 216 -8.43 -7.10 -1.94
N THR A 217 -7.65 -8.12 -2.31
CA THR A 217 -6.20 -7.93 -2.52
C THR A 217 -5.92 -7.06 -3.74
N LEU A 218 -6.72 -7.17 -4.80
CA LEU A 218 -6.60 -6.32 -5.97
C LEU A 218 -6.85 -4.85 -5.61
N GLU A 219 -7.95 -4.57 -4.91
CA GLU A 219 -8.33 -3.23 -4.45
C GLU A 219 -7.28 -2.62 -3.50
N LEU A 220 -6.84 -3.37 -2.49
CA LEU A 220 -5.81 -2.95 -1.53
C LEU A 220 -4.38 -2.89 -2.11
N SER A 221 -4.18 -3.39 -3.33
CA SER A 221 -2.90 -3.28 -4.05
C SER A 221 -2.82 -2.06 -4.97
N ALA A 222 -3.91 -1.30 -5.08
CA ALA A 222 -3.93 -0.05 -5.82
C ALA A 222 -2.85 0.91 -5.30
N SER A 223 -2.19 1.62 -6.21
CA SER A 223 -1.07 2.50 -5.91
C SER A 223 -1.25 3.94 -6.42
N LYS A 224 -2.34 4.19 -7.14
CA LYS A 224 -2.70 5.51 -7.71
C LYS A 224 -3.92 6.14 -7.04
N SER A 225 -4.47 5.50 -6.01
CA SER A 225 -5.62 5.96 -5.26
C SER A 225 -5.41 5.65 -3.78
N PRO A 226 -6.03 6.40 -2.86
CA PRO A 226 -5.99 6.09 -1.43
C PRO A 226 -6.52 4.69 -1.16
N THR A 227 -5.88 3.97 -0.24
CA THR A 227 -6.26 2.59 0.10
C THR A 227 -6.45 2.35 1.61
N SER A 228 -5.92 3.22 2.48
CA SER A 228 -6.00 3.05 3.94
C SER A 228 -7.43 2.99 4.49
N GLN A 229 -8.34 3.80 3.96
CA GLN A 229 -9.77 3.83 4.27
C GLN A 229 -10.50 2.51 3.93
N LEU A 230 -9.98 1.75 2.95
CA LEU A 230 -10.58 0.49 2.50
C LEU A 230 -10.16 -0.69 3.37
N ILE A 231 -9.08 -0.54 4.16
CA ILE A 231 -8.50 -1.64 4.94
C ILE A 231 -9.53 -2.22 5.89
N TYR A 232 -10.09 -1.40 6.80
CA TYR A 232 -10.98 -1.90 7.85
C TYR A 232 -12.19 -2.65 7.26
N GLN A 233 -12.79 -2.10 6.21
CA GLN A 233 -13.97 -2.70 5.58
C GLN A 233 -13.65 -4.00 4.87
N SER A 234 -12.52 -4.03 4.17
CA SER A 234 -12.00 -5.25 3.56
C SER A 234 -11.79 -6.33 4.61
N LEU A 235 -11.16 -5.99 5.75
CA LEU A 235 -10.93 -6.93 6.84
C LEU A 235 -12.25 -7.48 7.41
N VAL A 236 -13.24 -6.61 7.65
CA VAL A 236 -14.57 -7.03 8.12
C VAL A 236 -15.26 -7.93 7.10
N ALA A 237 -15.25 -7.59 5.82
CA ALA A 237 -15.87 -8.37 4.76
C ALA A 237 -15.23 -9.76 4.63
N LEU A 238 -13.90 -9.84 4.69
CA LEU A 238 -13.18 -11.11 4.67
C LEU A 238 -13.47 -11.96 5.90
N LYS A 239 -13.53 -11.36 7.09
CA LYS A 239 -13.90 -12.08 8.32
C LYS A 239 -15.32 -12.64 8.24
N VAL A 240 -16.28 -11.88 7.70
CA VAL A 240 -17.65 -12.38 7.45
C VAL A 240 -17.64 -13.57 6.50
N GLU A 241 -16.81 -13.57 5.45
CA GLU A 241 -16.71 -14.69 4.51
C GLU A 241 -16.14 -15.95 5.18
N ILE A 242 -15.08 -15.79 5.99
CA ILE A 242 -14.49 -16.88 6.78
C ILE A 242 -15.52 -17.48 7.73
N GLU A 243 -16.21 -16.64 8.52
CA GLU A 243 -17.20 -17.12 9.48
C GLU A 243 -18.40 -17.79 8.79
N ARG A 244 -18.85 -17.24 7.66
CA ARG A 244 -19.90 -17.88 6.87
C ARG A 244 -19.48 -19.29 6.44
N LYS A 245 -18.24 -19.46 5.98
CA LYS A 245 -17.76 -20.76 5.53
C LYS A 245 -17.51 -21.75 6.67
N ILE A 246 -17.15 -21.26 7.86
CA ILE A 246 -17.08 -22.08 9.07
C ILE A 246 -18.45 -22.66 9.46
N LEU A 247 -19.53 -21.90 9.23
CA LEU A 247 -20.89 -22.33 9.54
C LEU A 247 -21.53 -23.22 8.46
N ASP A 248 -20.83 -23.42 7.34
CA ASP A 248 -21.32 -24.21 6.21
C ASP A 248 -20.87 -25.68 6.34
N ASP A 249 -21.80 -26.55 6.72
CA ASP A 249 -21.56 -27.99 6.89
C ASP A 249 -21.56 -28.78 5.57
N SER A 250 -21.86 -28.14 4.43
CA SER A 250 -21.93 -28.82 3.12
C SER A 250 -20.56 -29.23 2.57
N ASP A 251 -19.48 -28.58 3.01
CA ASP A 251 -18.11 -28.82 2.55
C ASP A 251 -17.14 -28.86 3.73
N PRO A 252 -16.92 -30.05 4.33
CA PRO A 252 -16.02 -30.22 5.47
C PRO A 252 -14.58 -29.77 5.19
N THR A 253 -14.12 -29.92 3.95
CA THR A 253 -12.76 -29.53 3.54
C THR A 253 -12.61 -28.02 3.60
N LEU A 254 -13.53 -27.28 2.96
CA LEU A 254 -13.49 -25.82 2.99
C LEU A 254 -13.82 -25.26 4.39
N LYS A 255 -14.61 -25.95 5.20
CA LYS A 255 -14.83 -25.58 6.60
C LYS A 255 -13.54 -25.65 7.42
N ASN A 256 -12.77 -26.72 7.29
CA ASN A 256 -11.46 -26.86 7.95
C ASN A 256 -10.47 -25.79 7.48
N VAL A 257 -10.45 -25.51 6.18
CA VAL A 257 -9.69 -24.41 5.58
C VAL A 257 -10.08 -23.06 6.20
N ALA A 258 -11.38 -22.75 6.30
CA ALA A 258 -11.86 -21.51 6.88
C ALA A 258 -11.49 -21.38 8.36
N HIS A 259 -11.51 -22.47 9.13
CA HIS A 259 -10.99 -22.49 10.50
C HIS A 259 -9.50 -22.13 10.57
N ALA A 260 -8.66 -22.73 9.71
CA ALA A 260 -7.23 -22.42 9.66
C ALA A 260 -6.98 -20.95 9.27
N MET A 261 -7.72 -20.43 8.29
CA MET A 261 -7.66 -19.03 7.89
C MET A 261 -8.08 -18.10 9.04
N LYS A 262 -9.13 -18.44 9.80
CA LYS A 262 -9.57 -17.67 10.96
C LYS A 262 -8.47 -17.56 12.01
N LEU A 263 -7.81 -18.67 12.35
CA LEU A 263 -6.71 -18.65 13.33
C LEU A 263 -5.57 -17.73 12.88
N LYS A 264 -5.23 -17.76 11.59
CA LYS A 264 -4.20 -16.86 11.03
C LYS A 264 -4.68 -15.41 10.97
N PHE A 265 -5.93 -15.17 10.59
CA PHE A 265 -6.55 -13.85 10.57
C PHE A 265 -6.53 -13.22 11.97
N ASP A 266 -7.00 -13.94 12.98
CA ASP A 266 -7.08 -13.47 14.37
C ASP A 266 -5.70 -13.21 14.96
N LYS A 267 -4.67 -13.96 14.55
CA LYS A 267 -3.27 -13.67 14.93
C LYS A 267 -2.84 -12.24 14.57
N TYR A 268 -3.28 -11.72 13.43
CA TYR A 268 -2.88 -10.39 12.96
C TYR A 268 -3.90 -9.30 13.29
N TRP A 269 -5.20 -9.61 13.26
CA TRP A 269 -6.30 -8.64 13.33
C TRP A 269 -7.38 -8.99 14.36
N GLY A 270 -7.14 -9.99 15.21
CA GLY A 270 -8.07 -10.38 16.27
C GLY A 270 -8.01 -9.51 17.52
N ASN A 271 -6.92 -8.75 17.70
CA ASN A 271 -6.74 -7.83 18.83
C ASN A 271 -6.34 -6.43 18.33
N TRP A 272 -6.97 -5.40 18.92
CA TRP A 272 -6.62 -3.99 18.72
C TRP A 272 -5.13 -3.72 18.88
N ASP A 273 -4.50 -4.25 19.94
CA ASP A 273 -3.11 -3.91 20.28
C ASP A 273 -2.12 -4.43 19.24
N ASN A 274 -2.54 -5.37 18.39
CA ASN A 274 -1.75 -5.88 17.27
C ASN A 274 -1.93 -5.05 15.99
N MET A 275 -2.91 -4.15 15.95
CA MET A 275 -3.26 -3.36 14.78
C MET A 275 -2.74 -1.93 14.90
N ASN A 276 -2.30 -1.37 13.77
CA ASN A 276 -2.00 0.05 13.72
C ASN A 276 -3.32 0.84 13.84
N PRO A 277 -3.45 1.80 14.77
CA PRO A 277 -4.69 2.55 14.94
C PRO A 277 -5.13 3.32 13.69
N SER A 278 -4.18 3.65 12.79
CA SER A 278 -4.48 4.31 11.50
C SER A 278 -5.53 3.57 10.67
N ILE A 279 -5.65 2.24 10.80
CA ILE A 279 -6.66 1.44 10.12
C ILE A 279 -8.08 1.88 10.50
N PHE A 280 -8.30 2.17 11.78
CA PHE A 280 -9.60 2.59 12.30
C PHE A 280 -9.84 4.07 12.04
N ILE A 281 -8.80 4.89 12.21
CA ILE A 281 -8.85 6.32 11.91
C ILE A 281 -9.19 6.55 10.44
N ALA A 282 -8.52 5.88 9.50
CA ALA A 282 -8.81 5.98 8.06
C ALA A 282 -10.27 5.62 7.73
N ASN A 283 -10.83 4.62 8.39
CA ASN A 283 -12.25 4.30 8.23
C ASN A 283 -13.15 5.41 8.79
N VAL A 284 -12.81 6.00 9.95
CA VAL A 284 -13.61 7.07 10.56
C VAL A 284 -13.56 8.35 9.72
N LEU A 285 -12.42 8.64 9.11
CA LEU A 285 -12.23 9.79 8.20
C LEU A 285 -12.92 9.60 6.84
N ASP A 286 -13.45 8.43 6.52
CA ASP A 286 -14.36 8.32 5.38
C ASP A 286 -15.77 8.76 5.83
N PRO A 287 -16.31 9.86 5.28
CA PRO A 287 -17.56 10.47 5.72
C PRO A 287 -18.78 9.57 5.47
N ARG A 288 -18.63 8.51 4.66
CA ARG A 288 -19.68 7.49 4.42
C ARG A 288 -19.73 6.41 5.50
N ASN A 289 -18.75 6.39 6.41
CA ASN A 289 -18.54 5.32 7.38
C ASN A 289 -18.60 5.85 8.81
N LYS A 290 -17.73 6.83 9.11
CA LYS A 290 -17.48 7.35 10.46
C LYS A 290 -17.39 6.22 11.50
N LEU A 291 -17.87 6.46 12.72
CA LEU A 291 -17.96 5.44 13.78
C LEU A 291 -19.04 4.39 13.51
N GLN A 292 -19.98 4.63 12.58
CA GLN A 292 -21.10 3.71 12.34
C GLN A 292 -20.64 2.39 11.72
N MET A 293 -19.66 2.42 10.82
CA MET A 293 -19.10 1.19 10.25
C MET A 293 -18.52 0.28 11.34
N ILE A 294 -17.86 0.86 12.35
CA ILE A 294 -17.30 0.12 13.49
C ILE A 294 -18.41 -0.50 14.34
N LYS A 295 -19.45 0.29 14.68
CA LYS A 295 -20.62 -0.18 15.44
C LYS A 295 -21.31 -1.35 14.75
N VAL A 296 -21.58 -1.23 13.45
CA VAL A 296 -22.20 -2.28 12.63
C VAL A 296 -21.33 -3.52 12.59
N SER A 297 -20.01 -3.35 12.41
CA SER A 297 -19.06 -4.47 12.34
C SER A 297 -19.00 -5.26 13.64
N ILE A 298 -18.86 -4.61 14.78
CA ILE A 298 -18.81 -5.28 16.09
C ILE A 298 -20.13 -6.00 16.38
N LYS A 299 -21.26 -5.35 16.11
CA LYS A 299 -22.59 -5.97 16.26
C LYS A 299 -22.74 -7.21 15.39
N LYS A 300 -22.20 -7.19 14.16
CA LYS A 300 -22.25 -8.32 13.22
C LYS A 300 -21.57 -9.57 13.79
N PHE A 301 -20.52 -9.39 14.59
CA PHE A 301 -19.76 -10.47 15.23
C PHE A 301 -20.24 -10.78 16.66
N GLY A 302 -21.48 -10.38 17.01
CA GLY A 302 -22.09 -10.71 18.31
C GLY A 302 -21.60 -9.85 19.48
N GLY A 303 -20.93 -8.73 19.23
CA GLY A 303 -20.49 -7.82 20.29
C GLY A 303 -21.65 -7.15 21.02
N THR A 304 -21.51 -7.00 22.34
CA THR A 304 -22.53 -6.36 23.20
C THR A 304 -22.53 -4.83 23.02
N ALA A 305 -23.60 -4.16 23.47
CA ALA A 305 -23.67 -2.70 23.47
C ALA A 305 -22.49 -2.06 24.23
N THR A 306 -22.09 -2.65 25.36
CA THR A 306 -20.93 -2.22 26.15
C THR A 306 -19.64 -2.33 25.35
N MET A 307 -19.37 -3.48 24.72
CA MET A 307 -18.17 -3.67 23.88
C MET A 307 -18.12 -2.68 22.72
N ILE A 308 -19.27 -2.41 22.08
CA ILE A 308 -19.38 -1.41 21.01
C ILE A 308 -19.00 -0.03 21.55
N GLN A 309 -19.56 0.36 22.69
CA GLN A 309 -19.32 1.68 23.27
C GLN A 309 -17.87 1.86 23.70
N GLU A 310 -17.27 0.87 24.38
CA GLU A 310 -15.87 0.88 24.79
C GLU A 310 -14.93 1.06 23.60
N PHE A 311 -15.15 0.28 22.54
CA PHE A 311 -14.29 0.32 21.35
C PHE A 311 -14.46 1.63 20.56
N VAL A 312 -15.70 2.09 20.40
CA VAL A 312 -16.00 3.39 19.75
C VAL A 312 -15.36 4.54 20.52
N ASN A 313 -15.45 4.54 21.86
CA ASN A 313 -14.81 5.55 22.70
C ASN A 313 -13.28 5.50 22.55
N LYS A 314 -12.68 4.31 22.50
CA LYS A 314 -11.24 4.15 22.27
C LYS A 314 -10.80 4.75 20.93
N VAL A 315 -11.54 4.47 19.85
CA VAL A 315 -11.23 5.03 18.51
C VAL A 315 -11.45 6.53 18.46
N LYS A 316 -12.54 7.04 19.07
CA LYS A 316 -12.80 8.48 19.15
C LYS A 316 -11.69 9.20 19.91
N LEU A 317 -11.30 8.68 21.07
CA LEU A 317 -10.21 9.23 21.87
C LEU A 317 -8.89 9.27 21.09
N GLU A 318 -8.62 8.23 20.30
CA GLU A 318 -7.44 8.20 19.43
C GLU A 318 -7.45 9.33 18.38
N LEU A 319 -8.61 9.57 17.73
CA LEU A 319 -8.77 10.67 16.78
C LEU A 319 -8.64 12.04 17.46
N VAL A 320 -9.20 12.19 18.66
CA VAL A 320 -9.09 13.42 19.46
C VAL A 320 -7.63 13.70 19.84
N ASN A 321 -6.86 12.68 20.24
CA ASN A 321 -5.44 12.85 20.58
C ASN A 321 -4.63 13.28 19.35
N LEU A 322 -4.86 12.66 18.19
CA LEU A 322 -4.26 13.10 16.93
C LEU A 322 -4.61 14.57 16.64
N TRP A 323 -5.88 14.94 16.77
CA TRP A 323 -6.33 16.30 16.57
C TRP A 323 -5.64 17.31 17.49
N MET A 324 -5.49 17.00 18.78
CA MET A 324 -4.78 17.90 19.72
C MET A 324 -3.32 18.11 19.31
N GLU A 325 -2.63 17.05 18.90
CA GLU A 325 -1.23 17.13 18.47
C GLU A 325 -1.08 17.93 17.16
N TYR A 326 -1.93 17.68 16.15
CA TYR A 326 -1.91 18.46 14.91
C TYR A 326 -2.30 19.92 15.13
N LYS A 327 -3.23 20.19 16.04
CA LYS A 327 -3.57 21.57 16.43
C LYS A 327 -2.35 22.29 17.02
N GLY A 328 -1.63 21.65 17.94
CA GLY A 328 -0.40 22.22 18.49
C GLY A 328 0.67 22.49 17.43
N ILE A 329 0.81 21.61 16.43
CA ILE A 329 1.71 21.83 15.28
C ILE A 329 1.25 23.02 14.45
N ASN A 330 -0.05 23.10 14.13
CA ASN A 330 -0.63 24.18 13.33
C ASN A 330 -0.48 25.54 14.01
N ASP A 331 -0.72 25.61 15.32
CA ASP A 331 -0.56 26.84 16.10
C ASP A 331 0.90 27.32 16.09
N MET A 332 1.89 26.42 16.17
CA MET A 332 3.31 26.77 16.02
C MET A 332 3.64 27.30 14.62
N LEU A 333 3.16 26.65 13.55
CA LEU A 333 3.38 27.08 12.18
C LEU A 333 2.76 28.46 11.91
N TYR A 334 1.60 28.74 12.50
CA TYR A 334 0.95 30.05 12.40
C TYR A 334 1.82 31.14 13.04
N ILE A 335 2.36 30.90 14.24
CA ILE A 335 3.27 31.84 14.92
C ILE A 335 4.55 32.07 14.11
N GLU A 336 5.17 31.02 13.55
CA GLU A 336 6.35 31.14 12.68
C GLU A 336 6.04 31.93 11.39
N SER A 337 4.85 31.75 10.81
CA SER A 337 4.45 32.49 9.61
C SER A 337 4.25 33.99 9.88
N GLN A 338 3.70 34.36 11.04
CA GLN A 338 3.54 35.76 11.45
C GLN A 338 4.87 36.43 11.78
N SER A 339 5.81 35.72 12.43
CA SER A 339 7.13 36.27 12.73
C SER A 339 7.95 36.53 11.46
N MET A 340 7.83 35.67 10.44
CA MET A 340 8.47 35.88 9.13
C MET A 340 7.86 37.04 8.32
N GLN A 341 6.59 37.37 8.51
CA GLN A 341 5.96 38.54 7.86
C GLN A 341 6.39 39.87 8.51
N LEU A 342 6.58 39.89 9.85
CA LEU A 342 7.03 41.07 10.58
C LEU A 342 8.47 41.49 10.23
N GLU A 343 9.35 40.56 9.85
CA GLU A 343 10.71 40.88 9.39
C GLU A 343 10.77 41.42 7.95
N ARG A 344 9.70 41.23 7.16
CA ARG A 344 9.64 41.65 5.76
C ARG A 344 9.07 43.06 5.56
N ASP A 345 8.35 43.59 6.56
CA ASP A 345 7.65 44.89 6.49
C ASP A 345 8.37 46.03 7.25
N GLY A 346 9.66 45.85 7.55
CA GLY A 346 10.52 46.86 8.19
C GLY A 346 10.86 48.10 7.35
N GLY A 347 10.02 48.50 6.39
CA GLY A 347 10.31 49.60 5.48
C GLY A 347 9.10 50.13 4.70
N GLY A 348 8.12 50.72 5.38
CA GLY A 348 7.02 51.41 4.70
C GLY A 348 6.09 52.17 5.63
N SER A 349 6.43 53.42 5.96
CA SER A 349 5.46 54.39 6.49
C SER A 349 4.48 54.77 5.38
N GLY A 350 3.19 54.45 5.52
CA GLY A 350 2.16 54.77 4.54
C GLY A 350 0.75 54.77 5.12
N MET A 351 0.15 55.97 5.14
CA MET A 351 -1.21 56.36 5.52
C MET A 351 -2.30 55.26 5.65
N SER A 352 -2.98 55.28 6.79
CA SER A 352 -4.29 54.67 7.00
C SER A 352 -5.38 55.38 6.18
N SER A 353 -6.04 54.66 5.27
CA SER A 353 -7.33 55.06 4.72
C SER A 353 -8.45 54.37 5.50
N ALA A 354 -9.14 55.15 6.33
CA ALA A 354 -10.39 54.75 6.96
C ALA A 354 -11.45 54.49 5.88
N GLY A 355 -12.06 53.30 5.93
CA GLY A 355 -13.12 52.90 5.00
C GLY A 355 -13.67 51.50 5.25
N GLY A 356 -13.86 51.10 6.52
CA GLY A 356 -14.71 49.96 6.87
C GLY A 356 -16.12 50.46 7.13
N GLY A 357 -17.12 49.95 6.41
CA GLY A 357 -18.51 50.33 6.63
C GLY A 357 -19.05 49.74 7.93
N LEU A 358 -20.11 50.34 8.50
CA LEU A 358 -20.84 49.83 9.69
C LEU A 358 -21.26 48.34 9.55
N CYS A 359 -21.35 47.83 8.32
CA CYS A 359 -21.61 46.43 8.02
C CYS A 359 -20.40 45.50 8.27
N ASP A 360 -19.17 45.94 8.03
CA ASP A 360 -17.97 45.12 8.25
C ASP A 360 -17.72 44.92 9.75
N GLU A 361 -17.89 45.97 10.57
CA GLU A 361 -17.82 45.85 12.03
C GLU A 361 -18.91 44.92 12.60
N LEU A 362 -20.10 44.90 11.98
CA LEU A 362 -21.18 43.98 12.36
C LEU A 362 -20.90 42.53 11.96
N PHE A 363 -20.21 42.30 10.84
CA PHE A 363 -19.77 40.96 10.44
C PHE A 363 -18.64 40.46 11.35
N ASP A 364 -17.68 41.33 11.70
CA ASP A 364 -16.62 41.04 12.67
C ASP A 364 -17.19 40.72 14.06
N ASP A 365 -18.22 41.46 14.50
CA ASP A 365 -18.93 41.20 15.77
C ASP A 365 -19.72 39.87 15.74
N VAL A 366 -20.31 39.52 14.60
CA VAL A 366 -20.99 38.23 14.39
C VAL A 366 -19.98 37.08 14.37
N ASP A 367 -18.83 37.25 13.73
CA ASP A 367 -17.76 36.25 13.72
C ASP A 367 -17.17 36.06 15.12
N ALA A 368 -16.94 37.15 15.88
CA ALA A 368 -16.49 37.10 17.27
C ALA A 368 -17.53 36.47 18.20
N GLN A 369 -18.83 36.69 17.97
CA GLN A 369 -19.91 36.01 18.69
C GLN A 369 -20.00 34.52 18.31
N ASN A 370 -19.90 34.19 17.02
CA ASN A 370 -19.89 32.81 16.54
C ASN A 370 -18.68 32.02 17.06
N GLU A 371 -17.50 32.64 17.18
CA GLU A 371 -16.33 32.03 17.82
C GLU A 371 -16.57 31.77 19.32
N LYS A 372 -17.20 32.73 20.02
CA LYS A 372 -17.61 32.56 21.43
C LYS A 372 -18.69 31.50 21.62
N GLU A 373 -19.65 31.39 20.71
CA GLU A 373 -20.72 30.39 20.76
C GLU A 373 -20.25 29.00 20.30
N GLN A 374 -19.31 28.90 19.34
CA GLN A 374 -18.67 27.65 18.95
C GLN A 374 -17.86 27.02 20.10
N LEU A 375 -17.28 27.83 20.99
CA LEU A 375 -16.65 27.36 22.23
C LEU A 375 -17.66 26.70 23.20
N LEU A 376 -18.96 26.95 23.05
CA LEU A 376 -20.01 26.54 23.98
C LEU A 376 -20.89 25.38 23.49
N GLU A 377 -20.97 25.07 22.19
CA GLU A 377 -21.88 24.00 21.69
C GLU A 377 -21.24 22.85 20.88
N ILE A 378 -19.93 22.88 20.60
CA ILE A 378 -19.18 21.71 20.11
C ILE A 378 -17.78 21.74 20.74
N SER A 379 -17.41 20.74 21.55
CA SER A 379 -16.17 20.78 22.32
C SER A 379 -14.88 20.81 21.48
N ASN A 380 -14.91 20.34 20.22
CA ASN A 380 -13.78 20.33 19.29
C ASN A 380 -14.25 19.94 17.86
N GLU A 381 -13.39 20.16 16.87
CA GLU A 381 -13.63 19.82 15.45
C GLU A 381 -14.00 18.34 15.22
N VAL A 382 -13.47 17.43 16.03
CA VAL A 382 -13.75 15.99 15.93
C VAL A 382 -15.21 15.71 16.26
N ASP A 383 -15.76 16.34 17.30
CA ASP A 383 -17.17 16.24 17.65
C ASP A 383 -18.07 16.79 16.53
N LYS A 384 -17.69 17.91 15.90
CA LYS A 384 -18.37 18.47 14.72
C LYS A 384 -18.43 17.45 13.59
N TYR A 385 -17.27 16.95 13.16
CA TYR A 385 -17.16 15.98 12.06
C TYR A 385 -17.96 14.70 12.34
N LEU A 386 -17.94 14.20 13.57
CA LEU A 386 -18.66 12.98 13.95
C LEU A 386 -20.18 13.18 14.07
N ALA A 387 -20.63 14.38 14.41
CA ALA A 387 -22.05 14.74 14.50
C ALA A 387 -22.68 15.02 13.14
N ASP A 388 -21.89 15.54 12.18
CA ASP A 388 -22.36 15.85 10.84
C ASP A 388 -22.96 14.63 10.12
N GLU A 389 -23.85 14.87 9.16
CA GLU A 389 -24.51 13.81 8.41
C GLU A 389 -23.50 12.87 7.71
N ILE A 390 -23.90 11.61 7.58
CA ILE A 390 -23.08 10.59 6.91
C ILE A 390 -23.40 10.60 5.43
N GLU A 391 -22.35 10.65 4.62
CA GLU A 391 -22.47 10.63 3.17
C GLU A 391 -23.06 9.30 2.68
N LYS A 392 -24.02 9.38 1.76
CA LYS A 392 -24.74 8.20 1.27
C LYS A 392 -23.84 7.36 0.38
N ARG A 393 -23.64 6.09 0.73
CA ARG A 393 -22.90 5.11 -0.10
C ARG A 393 -23.49 4.87 -1.48
N SER A 394 -24.78 5.15 -1.67
CA SER A 394 -25.44 5.03 -2.98
C SER A 394 -24.98 6.08 -3.99
N ASN A 395 -24.25 7.12 -3.56
CA ASN A 395 -23.69 8.12 -4.45
C ASN A 395 -22.51 7.53 -5.25
N GLN A 396 -22.76 7.20 -6.52
CA GLN A 396 -21.77 6.64 -7.43
C GLN A 396 -20.70 7.65 -7.86
N TYR A 397 -20.95 8.96 -7.69
CA TYR A 397 -20.03 10.03 -8.06
C TYR A 397 -19.17 10.52 -6.88
N PHE A 398 -19.26 9.87 -5.72
CA PHE A 398 -18.48 10.27 -4.55
C PHE A 398 -16.99 10.00 -4.77
N ASN A 399 -16.17 11.05 -4.65
CA ASN A 399 -14.72 10.96 -4.56
C ASN A 399 -14.26 11.44 -3.18
N LEU A 400 -13.50 10.59 -2.48
CA LEU A 400 -13.05 10.85 -1.12
C LEU A 400 -12.14 12.09 -1.04
N LEU A 401 -11.17 12.21 -1.95
CA LEU A 401 -10.19 13.29 -1.92
C LEU A 401 -10.83 14.63 -2.28
N GLU A 402 -11.71 14.65 -3.29
CA GLU A 402 -12.48 15.85 -3.64
C GLU A 402 -13.42 16.29 -2.52
N TRP A 403 -14.05 15.33 -1.81
CA TRP A 403 -14.90 15.67 -0.66
C TRP A 403 -14.08 16.35 0.44
N TRP A 404 -12.90 15.83 0.76
CA TRP A 404 -12.06 16.44 1.76
C TRP A 404 -11.47 17.78 1.31
N LYS A 405 -11.09 17.92 0.04
CA LYS A 405 -10.70 19.21 -0.58
C LYS A 405 -11.78 20.27 -0.41
N GLY A 406 -13.03 19.92 -0.68
CA GLY A 406 -14.17 20.83 -0.51
C GLY A 406 -14.54 21.14 0.95
N ASN A 407 -14.06 20.36 1.92
CA ASN A 407 -14.37 20.54 3.35
C ASN A 407 -13.15 20.95 4.20
N GLU A 408 -12.02 21.29 3.58
CA GLU A 408 -10.78 21.68 4.27
C GLU A 408 -11.00 22.92 5.17
N THR A 409 -11.79 23.89 4.73
CA THR A 409 -12.15 25.07 5.54
C THR A 409 -13.07 24.74 6.72
N ARG A 410 -13.92 23.72 6.56
CA ARG A 410 -14.86 23.28 7.61
C ARG A 410 -14.16 22.46 8.70
N TYR A 411 -13.12 21.71 8.31
CA TYR A 411 -12.34 20.83 9.17
C TYR A 411 -10.82 21.01 8.94
N PRO A 412 -10.25 22.16 9.34
CA PRO A 412 -8.86 22.49 9.03
C PRO A 412 -7.86 21.48 9.60
N ILE A 413 -7.98 21.07 10.87
CA ILE A 413 -7.00 20.17 11.48
C ILE A 413 -7.26 18.71 11.08
N ILE A 414 -8.52 18.27 11.01
CA ILE A 414 -8.85 16.91 10.59
C ILE A 414 -8.47 16.67 9.13
N SER A 415 -8.58 17.69 8.27
CA SER A 415 -8.14 17.58 6.88
C SER A 415 -6.64 17.33 6.75
N MET A 416 -5.80 17.92 7.62
CA MET A 416 -4.37 17.61 7.70
C MET A 416 -4.13 16.16 8.12
N ILE A 417 -4.86 15.67 9.15
CA ILE A 417 -4.81 14.27 9.57
C ILE A 417 -5.22 13.35 8.41
N ALA A 418 -6.27 13.71 7.68
CA ALA A 418 -6.77 12.94 6.54
C ALA A 418 -5.74 12.85 5.41
N LYS A 419 -5.00 13.93 5.10
CA LYS A 419 -3.90 13.91 4.13
C LYS A 419 -2.84 12.85 4.50
N ASP A 420 -2.37 12.85 5.74
CA ASP A 420 -1.34 11.89 6.17
C ASP A 420 -1.87 10.45 6.26
N ILE A 421 -3.11 10.26 6.75
CA ILE A 421 -3.72 8.94 6.90
C ILE A 421 -4.07 8.31 5.54
N PHE A 422 -4.59 9.08 4.58
CA PHE A 422 -4.94 8.56 3.24
C PHE A 422 -3.74 8.35 2.33
N ALA A 423 -2.61 9.01 2.61
CA ALA A 423 -1.35 8.74 1.93
C ALA A 423 -0.76 7.37 2.29
N ILE A 424 -1.12 6.76 3.42
CA ILE A 424 -0.61 5.44 3.83
C ILE A 424 -1.09 4.36 2.85
N PRO A 425 -0.19 3.69 2.11
CA PRO A 425 -0.61 2.60 1.25
C PRO A 425 -0.92 1.35 2.09
N SER A 426 -1.97 0.60 1.73
CA SER A 426 -2.25 -0.70 2.36
C SER A 426 -1.26 -1.81 1.96
N SER A 427 -0.38 -1.55 0.98
CA SER A 427 0.45 -2.57 0.35
C SER A 427 1.83 -2.08 -0.08
N THR A 428 2.83 -2.95 0.07
CA THR A 428 4.20 -2.78 -0.46
C THR A 428 4.31 -3.13 -1.94
N VAL A 429 3.22 -3.56 -2.60
CA VAL A 429 3.22 -3.97 -4.02
C VAL A 429 3.75 -2.86 -4.95
N ALA A 430 3.50 -1.59 -4.61
CA ALA A 430 4.01 -0.44 -5.37
C ALA A 430 5.55 -0.41 -5.39
N SER A 431 6.19 -0.70 -4.25
CA SER A 431 7.65 -0.84 -4.11
C SER A 431 8.15 -2.15 -4.73
N GLU A 432 7.38 -3.25 -4.66
CA GLU A 432 7.76 -4.51 -5.31
C GLU A 432 7.76 -4.43 -6.84
N ALA A 433 6.85 -3.64 -7.42
CA ALA A 433 6.78 -3.40 -8.86
C ALA A 433 8.07 -2.75 -9.39
N ALA A 434 8.75 -1.96 -8.57
CA ALA A 434 10.05 -1.36 -8.89
C ALA A 434 11.11 -2.42 -9.23
N PHE A 435 11.10 -3.59 -8.58
CA PHE A 435 12.03 -4.67 -8.92
C PHE A 435 11.76 -5.26 -10.31
N SER A 436 10.51 -5.24 -10.77
CA SER A 436 10.16 -5.68 -12.12
C SER A 436 10.62 -4.65 -13.17
N LEU A 437 10.55 -3.35 -12.84
CA LEU A 437 11.15 -2.30 -13.66
C LEU A 437 12.68 -2.41 -13.66
N GLY A 438 13.30 -2.62 -12.51
CA GLY A 438 14.74 -2.81 -12.36
C GLY A 438 15.28 -3.96 -13.20
N LYS A 439 14.55 -5.08 -13.32
CA LYS A 439 14.89 -6.20 -14.22
C LYS A 439 14.87 -5.83 -15.71
N ARG A 440 14.15 -4.78 -16.10
CA ARG A 440 14.16 -4.24 -17.49
C ARG A 440 15.31 -3.26 -17.71
N VAL A 441 15.81 -2.63 -16.65
CA VAL A 441 16.94 -1.69 -16.67
C VAL A 441 18.27 -2.45 -16.60
N VAL A 442 18.33 -3.48 -15.74
CA VAL A 442 19.43 -4.41 -15.57
C VAL A 442 19.00 -5.77 -16.10
N ASP A 443 19.35 -6.04 -17.35
CA ASP A 443 19.22 -7.36 -17.96
C ASP A 443 20.62 -8.03 -18.06
N PRO A 444 20.71 -9.35 -18.29
CA PRO A 444 21.99 -10.06 -18.37
C PRO A 444 22.99 -9.49 -19.40
N PHE A 445 22.51 -8.75 -20.41
CA PHE A 445 23.30 -8.09 -21.45
C PHE A 445 23.61 -6.62 -21.14
N ARG A 446 23.00 -6.02 -20.10
CA ARG A 446 23.21 -4.64 -19.61
C ARG A 446 23.76 -4.62 -18.17
N SER A 447 24.79 -5.42 -17.91
CA SER A 447 25.34 -5.69 -16.57
C SER A 447 26.45 -4.72 -16.09
N CYS A 448 26.83 -3.72 -16.91
CA CYS A 448 27.92 -2.78 -16.59
C CYS A 448 27.45 -1.47 -15.90
N LEU A 449 26.17 -1.35 -15.53
CA LEU A 449 25.67 -0.16 -14.84
C LEU A 449 26.10 -0.17 -13.36
N SER A 450 26.61 0.96 -12.88
CA SER A 450 26.86 1.13 -11.45
C SER A 450 25.54 1.11 -10.67
N PRO A 451 25.52 0.67 -9.39
CA PRO A 451 24.30 0.70 -8.57
C PRO A 451 23.62 2.07 -8.54
N LYS A 452 24.41 3.15 -8.47
CA LYS A 452 23.89 4.53 -8.53
C LYS A 452 23.20 4.86 -9.85
N MET A 453 23.74 4.39 -10.98
CA MET A 453 23.12 4.60 -12.29
C MET A 453 21.80 3.81 -12.42
N VAL A 454 21.77 2.58 -11.90
CA VAL A 454 20.52 1.78 -11.86
C VAL A 454 19.46 2.48 -11.03
N GLU A 455 19.84 2.97 -9.85
CA GLU A 455 18.96 3.75 -8.99
C GLU A 455 18.40 4.98 -9.70
N ALA A 456 19.28 5.82 -10.25
CA ALA A 456 18.88 7.01 -10.98
C ALA A 456 17.91 6.69 -12.12
N LEU A 457 18.17 5.65 -12.91
CA LEU A 457 17.29 5.23 -14.00
C LEU A 457 15.93 4.73 -13.50
N VAL A 458 15.89 3.97 -12.39
CA VAL A 458 14.62 3.48 -11.84
C VAL A 458 13.79 4.62 -11.27
N CYS A 459 14.40 5.51 -10.47
CA CYS A 459 13.72 6.65 -9.86
C CYS A 459 13.21 7.63 -10.93
N THR A 460 14.08 8.11 -11.82
CA THR A 460 13.68 9.04 -12.90
C THR A 460 12.59 8.44 -13.79
N SER A 461 12.64 7.15 -14.09
CA SER A 461 11.65 6.48 -14.92
C SER A 461 10.30 6.27 -14.21
N ASP A 462 10.26 6.14 -12.88
CA ASP A 462 9.02 6.17 -12.10
C ASP A 462 8.43 7.58 -12.10
N TRP A 463 9.29 8.59 -11.93
CA TRP A 463 8.89 10.00 -11.80
C TRP A 463 8.36 10.59 -13.10
N LEU A 464 9.04 10.35 -14.23
CA LEU A 464 8.62 10.81 -15.55
C LEU A 464 7.30 10.16 -16.02
N ARG A 465 6.94 9.00 -15.45
CA ARG A 465 5.69 8.30 -15.76
C ARG A 465 4.52 8.69 -14.84
N ALA A 466 4.78 9.46 -13.79
CA ALA A 466 3.70 10.05 -13.01
C ALA A 466 3.12 11.21 -13.83
N GLU A 467 1.81 11.17 -14.11
CA GLU A 467 1.11 12.26 -14.77
C GLU A 467 1.30 13.53 -13.91
N GLU A 468 2.01 14.51 -14.49
CA GLU A 468 2.54 15.75 -13.88
C GLU A 468 3.72 15.53 -12.92
N PHE A 469 4.92 15.55 -13.51
CA PHE A 469 6.16 15.84 -12.81
C PHE A 469 6.27 17.35 -12.60
N SER A 470 5.97 17.84 -11.40
CA SER A 470 6.47 19.13 -10.93
C SER A 470 6.85 19.04 -9.45
N ILE A 471 8.14 18.86 -9.21
CA ILE A 471 8.83 19.40 -8.02
C ILE A 471 9.86 20.39 -8.57
N TRP A 472 9.42 21.26 -9.50
CA TRP A 472 10.32 22.25 -10.08
C TRP A 472 10.50 23.38 -9.09
N LYS A 473 11.70 23.45 -8.51
CA LYS A 473 12.34 24.73 -8.24
C LYS A 473 13.16 25.03 -9.48
N ASP A 474 12.99 26.19 -10.11
CA ASP A 474 13.86 26.58 -11.22
C ASP A 474 15.32 26.47 -10.74
N PRO A 475 16.23 25.86 -11.54
CA PRO A 475 17.64 25.77 -11.18
C PRO A 475 18.16 27.16 -10.87
N THR A 476 18.86 27.34 -9.75
CA THR A 476 19.57 28.60 -9.53
C THR A 476 20.75 28.69 -10.51
N ASP A 477 21.27 29.90 -10.72
CA ASP A 477 22.47 30.08 -11.56
C ASP A 477 23.65 29.24 -11.02
N ASP A 478 23.75 29.08 -9.69
CA ASP A 478 24.73 28.20 -9.04
C ASP A 478 24.55 26.71 -9.40
N ASP A 479 23.30 26.24 -9.55
CA ASP A 479 23.03 24.85 -9.96
C ASP A 479 23.46 24.64 -11.42
N LEU A 480 23.21 25.62 -12.29
CA LEU A 480 23.62 25.59 -13.69
C LEU A 480 25.16 25.61 -13.82
N GLU A 481 25.84 26.45 -13.03
CA GLU A 481 27.31 26.47 -12.96
C GLU A 481 27.88 25.12 -12.51
N LEU A 482 27.29 24.49 -11.49
CA LEU A 482 27.69 23.17 -11.03
C LEU A 482 27.49 22.09 -12.10
N TYR A 483 26.42 22.15 -12.88
CA TYR A 483 26.20 21.21 -14.00
C TYR A 483 27.22 21.40 -15.12
N GLU A 484 27.59 22.64 -15.45
CA GLU A 484 28.64 22.95 -16.42
C GLU A 484 30.02 22.46 -15.94
N GLU A 485 30.36 22.67 -14.66
CA GLU A 485 31.60 22.15 -14.06
C GLU A 485 31.66 20.62 -14.10
N ILE A 486 30.55 19.93 -13.81
CA ILE A 486 30.47 18.47 -13.87
C ILE A 486 30.64 17.95 -15.30
N GLU A 487 30.12 18.66 -16.31
CA GLU A 487 30.34 18.32 -17.72
C GLU A 487 31.79 18.55 -18.18
N GLU A 488 32.41 19.64 -17.75
CA GLU A 488 33.84 19.95 -17.98
C GLU A 488 34.74 18.87 -17.35
N ILE A 489 34.46 18.44 -16.12
CA ILE A 489 35.19 17.36 -15.43
C ILE A 489 35.03 16.01 -16.15
N LYS A 490 33.87 15.74 -16.76
CA LYS A 490 33.65 14.53 -17.55
C LYS A 490 34.36 14.57 -18.91
N LYS A 491 34.43 15.74 -19.55
CA LYS A 491 35.20 15.95 -20.79
C LYS A 491 36.70 15.83 -20.55
N SER A 492 37.22 16.31 -19.41
CA SER A 492 38.65 16.25 -19.09
C SER A 492 39.14 14.85 -18.71
N LYS A 493 38.27 13.96 -18.20
CA LYS A 493 38.63 12.59 -17.78
C LYS A 493 38.80 11.57 -18.91
N SER A 494 38.78 11.97 -20.18
CA SER A 494 39.12 11.09 -21.30
C SER A 494 40.61 11.13 -21.71
N ILE A 495 41.46 11.92 -21.04
CA ILE A 495 42.89 11.97 -21.34
C ILE A 495 43.71 11.90 -20.04
N PHE A 496 44.59 10.89 -19.97
CA PHE A 496 45.65 10.61 -18.98
C PHE A 496 45.37 9.70 -17.77
N TYR A 497 45.78 8.43 -17.97
CA TYR A 497 46.47 7.59 -16.99
C TYR A 497 47.74 8.26 -16.43
N LEU A 498 48.12 7.86 -15.20
CA LEU A 498 49.39 8.08 -14.46
C LEU A 498 49.51 9.42 -13.69
N SER A 499 49.42 9.41 -12.35
CA SER A 499 50.51 9.10 -11.41
C SER A 499 50.10 9.39 -9.96
N LEU A 500 50.68 8.63 -9.03
CA LEU A 500 50.56 8.73 -7.57
C LEU A 500 51.06 10.05 -6.97
N ASN A 501 50.60 10.30 -5.73
CA ASN A 501 51.09 11.25 -4.72
C ASN A 501 50.74 12.72 -5.04
N VAL A 502 50.24 13.53 -4.11
CA VAL A 502 50.85 13.89 -2.82
C VAL A 502 49.76 14.50 -1.93
N TYR A 503 49.81 14.15 -0.64
CA TYR A 503 49.15 14.81 0.50
C TYR A 503 49.20 16.35 0.46
N LYS A 504 48.17 17.04 0.98
CA LYS A 504 48.21 17.82 2.25
C LYS A 504 47.03 18.81 2.38
N PHE A 505 46.44 18.77 3.57
CA PHE A 505 45.85 19.85 4.38
C PHE A 505 45.66 21.23 3.74
N CYS A 506 44.45 21.78 3.89
CA CYS A 506 44.19 22.78 4.92
C CYS A 506 42.73 22.71 5.36
#